data_AF-A0A6B3W5C2-F1
#
_entry.id   AF-A0A6B3W5C2-F1
#
_cell.length_a   1.000
_cell.length_b   1.000
_cell.length_c   1.000
_cell.angle_alpha   90.00
_cell.angle_beta   90.00
_cell.angle_gamma   90.00
#
_symmetry.space_group_name_H-M   'P 1'
#
loop_
_entity.id
_entity.type
_entity.pdbx_description
1 polymer ?
#
loop_
_entity_poly.entity_id
_entity_poly.type
_entity_poly.pdbx_seq_one_letter_code
_entity_poly.pdbx_strand_id
1 'polypeptide(L)' 'MLEDIAPQLGYNAKTVDTSITGNVYLITERAPCASCSDVIKQFEQMFPNVNVVVKYTK' A
#
# COMPACT_ATOMS: atom_id res chain seq x y z
N MET A 1 1.96 1.66 8.95
CA MET A 1 0.68 1.83 8.22
C MET A 1 0.57 0.89 7.03
N LEU A 2 1.41 0.99 5.98
CA LEU A 2 1.42 -0.01 4.89
C LEU A 2 2.21 -1.28 5.26
N GLU A 3 3.27 -1.11 6.05
CA GLU A 3 4.08 -2.21 6.59
C GLU A 3 3.28 -3.18 7.48
N ASP A 4 2.23 -2.68 8.15
CA ASP A 4 1.33 -3.49 9.00
C ASP A 4 0.25 -4.23 8.21
N ILE A 5 -0.06 -3.74 7.00
CA ILE A 5 -1.08 -4.31 6.11
C ILE A 5 -0.46 -5.40 5.24
N ALA A 6 0.80 -5.26 4.83
CA ALA A 6 1.46 -6.23 3.96
C ALA A 6 1.35 -7.68 4.47
N PRO A 7 1.59 -8.01 5.76
CA PRO A 7 1.43 -9.37 6.26
C PRO A 7 -0.01 -9.91 6.17
N GLN A 8 -1.02 -9.03 6.27
CA GLN A 8 -2.43 -9.39 6.12
C GLN A 8 -2.79 -9.72 4.67
N LEU A 9 -2.02 -9.20 3.72
CA LEU A 9 -2.11 -9.51 2.29
C LEU A 9 -1.16 -10.65 1.89
N GLY A 10 -0.81 -11.54 2.83
CA GLY A 10 -0.01 -12.73 2.51
C GLY A 10 1.47 -12.44 2.22
N TYR A 11 1.97 -11.24 2.53
CA TYR A 11 3.42 -11.03 2.57
C TYR A 11 4.03 -11.79 3.75
N ASN A 12 5.12 -12.49 3.47
CA ASN A 12 6.07 -12.94 4.46
C ASN A 12 7.49 -12.66 3.95
N ALA A 13 8.50 -12.76 4.82
CA ALA A 13 9.89 -12.44 4.49
C ALA A 13 10.49 -13.26 3.32
N LYS A 14 9.78 -14.27 2.78
CA LYS A 14 10.18 -15.07 1.63
C LYS A 14 9.31 -14.87 0.39
N THR A 15 8.04 -14.49 0.52
CA THR A 15 7.09 -14.48 -0.61
C THR A 15 6.03 -13.40 -0.46
N VAL A 16 5.60 -12.86 -1.60
CA VAL A 16 4.41 -12.00 -1.72
C VAL A 16 3.35 -12.76 -2.50
N ASP A 17 2.11 -12.80 -2.00
CA ASP A 17 0.98 -13.35 -2.76
C ASP A 17 0.46 -12.30 -3.75
N THR A 18 0.88 -12.43 -5.01
CA THR A 18 0.47 -11.52 -6.08
C THR A 18 -0.95 -11.78 -6.59
N SER A 19 -1.62 -12.86 -6.14
CA SER A 19 -3.00 -13.16 -6.54
C SER A 19 -4.03 -12.32 -5.79
N ILE A 20 -3.63 -11.69 -4.68
CA ILE A 20 -4.51 -10.86 -3.87
C ILE A 20 -4.94 -9.62 -4.65
N THR A 21 -6.24 -9.39 -4.66
CA THR A 21 -6.88 -8.25 -5.31
C THR A 21 -7.64 -7.43 -4.28
N GLY A 22 -7.74 -6.11 -4.48
CA GLY A 22 -8.49 -5.27 -3.56
C GLY A 22 -8.17 -3.79 -3.65
N ASN A 23 -8.74 -3.02 -2.74
CA ASN A 23 -8.48 -1.59 -2.61
C ASN A 23 -8.02 -1.27 -1.18
N VAL A 24 -6.87 -0.60 -1.05
CA VAL A 24 -6.39 -0.04 0.21
C VAL A 24 -6.65 1.46 0.19
N TYR A 25 -7.48 1.94 1.10
CA TYR A 25 -7.78 3.37 1.22
C TYR A 25 -6.86 4.00 2.27
N LEU A 26 -5.93 4.84 1.81
CA LEU A 26 -5.04 5.58 2.69
C LEU A 26 -5.69 6.94 3.02
N ILE A 27 -6.35 7.02 4.19
CA ILE A 27 -6.97 8.27 4.66
C ILE A 27 -5.96 9.02 5.52
N THR A 28 -5.63 10.25 5.13
CA THR A 28 -4.60 11.05 5.80
C THR A 28 -5.02 12.52 5.89
N GLU A 29 -4.48 13.27 6.85
CA GLU A 29 -4.81 14.70 6.99
C GLU A 29 -4.07 15.59 5.97
N ARG A 30 -2.99 15.08 5.38
CA ARG A 30 -2.14 15.81 4.46
C ARG A 30 -1.72 14.93 3.29
N ALA A 31 -1.45 15.57 2.16
CA ALA A 31 -0.90 14.88 1.01
C ALA A 31 0.42 14.16 1.37
N PRO A 32 0.67 12.94 0.84
CA PRO A 32 1.94 12.26 1.03
C PRO A 32 3.10 13.13 0.53
N CYS A 33 4.18 13.22 1.30
CA CYS A 33 5.43 13.82 0.81
C CYS A 33 6.15 12.84 -0.15
N ALA A 34 7.19 13.31 -0.85
CA ALA A 34 7.89 12.50 -1.85
C ALA A 34 8.34 11.12 -1.32
N SER A 35 8.93 11.08 -0.12
CA SER A 35 9.34 9.81 0.50
C SER A 35 8.15 8.89 0.79
N CYS A 36 7.03 9.42 1.27
CA CYS A 36 5.81 8.63 1.47
C CYS A 36 5.22 8.12 0.15
N SER A 37 5.27 8.93 -0.91
CA SER A 37 4.86 8.51 -2.25
C SER A 37 5.71 7.36 -2.79
N ASP A 38 7.02 7.36 -2.51
CA ASP A 38 7.89 6.28 -2.95
C ASP A 38 7.66 4.97 -2.19
N VAL A 39 7.25 5.03 -0.92
CA VAL A 39 6.79 3.85 -0.17
C VAL A 39 5.48 3.30 -0.73
N ILE A 40 4.53 4.17 -1.10
CA ILE A 40 3.26 3.76 -1.73
C ILE A 40 3.54 3.05 -3.06
N LYS A 41 4.43 3.60 -3.90
CA LYS A 41 4.82 2.96 -5.16
C LYS A 41 5.45 1.58 -4.96
N GLN A 42 6.33 1.44 -3.96
CA GLN A 42 6.93 0.15 -3.63
C GLN A 42 5.85 -0.88 -3.24
N PHE A 43 4.86 -0.46 -2.46
CA PHE A 43 3.74 -1.33 -2.10
C PHE A 43 2.91 -1.75 -3.33
N GLU A 44 2.59 -0.82 -4.23
CA GLU A 44 1.87 -1.13 -5.48
C GLU A 44 2.66 -2.07 -6.40
N GLN A 45 3.99 -1.96 -6.42
CA GLN A 45 4.86 -2.89 -7.15
C GLN A 45 4.85 -4.29 -6.54
N MET A 46 4.80 -4.39 -5.21
CA MET A 46 4.72 -5.67 -4.51
C MET A 46 3.37 -6.35 -4.70
N PHE A 47 2.27 -5.58 -4.69
CA PHE A 47 0.91 -6.07 -4.82
C PHE A 47 0.22 -5.51 -6.07
N PRO A 48 0.55 -6.02 -7.27
CA PRO A 48 0.15 -5.41 -8.54
C PRO A 48 -1.37 -5.38 -8.79
N ASN A 49 -2.12 -6.23 -8.09
CA ASN A 49 -3.58 -6.31 -8.19
C ASN A 49 -4.31 -5.60 -7.03
N VAL A 50 -3.57 -4.92 -6.15
CA VAL A 50 -4.11 -4.11 -5.06
C VAL A 50 -3.95 -2.64 -5.41
N ASN A 51 -5.08 -1.92 -5.45
CA ASN A 51 -5.11 -0.50 -5.77
C ASN A 51 -5.00 0.34 -4.49
N VAL A 52 -4.03 1.27 -4.41
CA VAL A 52 -3.88 2.16 -3.26
C VAL A 52 -4.54 3.51 -3.56
N VAL A 53 -5.68 3.76 -2.90
CA VAL A 53 -6.44 5.01 -3.07
C VAL A 53 -6.11 5.94 -1.93
N VAL A 54 -5.30 6.96 -2.21
CA VAL A 54 -4.97 7.99 -1.22
C VAL A 54 -6.07 9.06 -1.20
N LYS A 55 -6.67 9.28 -0.04
CA LYS A 55 -7.58 10.40 0.20
C LYS A 55 -7.01 11.26 1.33
N TYR A 56 -6.95 12.56 1.09
CA TYR A 56 -6.59 13.52 2.12
C TYR A 56 -7.62 14.64 2.19
N THR A 57 -8.03 14.96 3.41
CA THR A 57 -8.94 16.06 3.70
C THR A 57 -8.11 17.20 4.27
N LYS A 58 -7.99 18.29 3.52
CA LYS A 58 -7.31 19.50 3.97
C LYS A 58 -8.23 20.32 4.86
#